data_AF-A0A9P6XX02-F1
#
_entry.id   AF-A0A9P6XX02-F1
#
_cell.length_a   1.000
_cell.length_b   1.000
_cell.length_c   1.000
_cell.angle_alpha   90.00
_cell.angle_beta   90.00
_cell.angle_gamma   90.00
#
_symmetry.space_group_name_H-M   'P 1'
#
loop_
_entity.id
_entity.type
_entity.pdbx_description
1 polymer ?
#
loop_
_entity_poly.entity_id
_entity_poly.type
_entity_poly.pdbx_seq_one_letter_code
_entity_poly.pdbx_strand_id
1 'polypeptide(L)'
;MSTAKCFLKPAMARKNLDVRTYAQATRVLFDGARAVGVAYCHPAHPARVRAVRAKREVIVACGAINTPKLLQLSGLGPAELLHEHGIPVVCDLRGVGEHLSDHYSVRIVARPLAVQAAQHHGAQPVAAALLLEIAAGTDRA
;
A
#
# COMPACT_ATOMS: atom_id res chain seq x y z
N MET A 1 6.06 -6.03 -14.93
CA MET A 1 6.10 -7.35 -14.25
C MET A 1 5.44 -7.19 -12.88
N SER A 2 4.74 -8.20 -12.33
CA SER A 2 4.15 -8.09 -10.98
C SER A 2 4.58 -9.25 -10.09
N THR A 3 4.60 -9.04 -8.77
CA THR A 3 4.93 -10.08 -7.78
C THR A 3 4.02 -11.29 -7.89
N ALA A 4 2.73 -11.07 -8.14
CA ALA A 4 1.77 -12.16 -8.36
C ALA A 4 2.13 -13.02 -9.59
N LYS A 5 2.57 -12.41 -10.69
CA LYS A 5 2.98 -13.16 -11.89
C LYS A 5 4.25 -13.97 -11.65
N CYS A 6 5.22 -13.41 -10.91
CA CYS A 6 6.53 -14.04 -10.72
C CYS A 6 6.52 -15.12 -9.62
N PHE A 7 5.83 -14.89 -8.50
CA PHE A 7 5.91 -15.76 -7.33
C PHE A 7 4.62 -16.57 -7.10
N LEU A 8 3.45 -15.92 -7.19
CA LEU A 8 2.19 -16.57 -6.86
C LEU A 8 1.73 -17.52 -7.97
N LYS A 9 1.70 -17.05 -9.22
CA LYS A 9 1.18 -17.81 -10.36
C LYS A 9 1.88 -19.17 -10.54
N PRO A 10 3.21 -19.30 -10.44
CA PRO A 10 3.87 -20.61 -10.47
C PRO A 10 3.55 -21.49 -9.25
N ALA A 11 3.32 -20.89 -8.08
CA ALA A 11 3.02 -21.60 -6.84
C ALA A 11 1.58 -22.12 -6.76
N MET A 12 0.64 -21.56 -7.54
CA MET A 12 -0.78 -21.92 -7.51
C MET A 12 -1.09 -23.37 -7.89
N ALA A 13 -0.18 -24.09 -8.55
CA ALA A 13 -0.36 -25.51 -8.86
C ALA A 13 -0.21 -26.43 -7.62
N ARG A 14 0.30 -25.90 -6.49
CA ARG A 14 0.54 -26.69 -5.28
C ARG A 14 -0.78 -26.92 -4.53
N LYS A 15 -1.06 -28.18 -4.16
CA LYS A 15 -2.29 -28.58 -3.46
C LYS A 15 -2.45 -27.97 -2.06
N ASN A 16 -1.38 -27.47 -1.46
CA ASN A 16 -1.38 -26.88 -0.12
C ASN A 16 -1.53 -25.34 -0.13
N LEU A 17 -1.86 -24.72 -1.26
CA LEU A 17 -2.10 -23.29 -1.40
C LEU A 17 -3.54 -23.02 -1.84
N ASP A 18 -4.28 -22.25 -1.04
CA ASP A 18 -5.59 -21.72 -1.39
C ASP A 18 -5.47 -20.20 -1.62
N VAL A 19 -5.96 -19.72 -2.76
CA VAL A 19 -5.93 -18.29 -3.13
C VAL A 19 -7.36 -17.81 -3.29
N ARG A 20 -7.74 -16.85 -2.46
CA ARG A 20 -9.08 -16.23 -2.51
C ARG A 20 -8.95 -14.78 -2.95
N THR A 21 -9.44 -14.48 -4.15
CA THR A 21 -9.62 -13.11 -4.62
C THR A 21 -10.98 -12.57 -4.17
N TYR A 22 -11.16 -11.25 -4.21
CA TYR A 22 -12.39 -10.59 -3.75
C TYR A 22 -12.76 -10.99 -2.32
N ALA A 23 -11.75 -11.16 -1.47
CA ALA A 23 -11.86 -11.55 -0.07
C ALA A 23 -11.23 -10.44 0.78
N GLN A 24 -11.97 -9.36 0.99
CA GLN A 24 -11.49 -8.23 1.77
C GLN A 24 -11.45 -8.62 3.25
N ALA A 25 -10.26 -8.69 3.83
CA ALA A 25 -10.10 -8.89 5.27
C ALA A 25 -10.71 -7.71 6.03
N THR A 26 -11.55 -8.02 7.01
CA THR A 26 -12.26 -7.02 7.83
C THR A 26 -11.77 -7.01 9.27
N ARG A 27 -11.32 -8.16 9.79
CA ARG A 27 -10.84 -8.30 11.18
C ARG A 27 -9.94 -9.53 11.34
N VAL A 28 -8.89 -9.42 12.14
CA VAL A 28 -8.13 -10.56 12.68
C VAL A 28 -8.86 -11.10 13.90
N LEU A 29 -8.99 -12.41 13.99
CA LEU A 29 -9.69 -13.10 15.07
C LEU A 29 -8.69 -13.50 16.16
N PHE A 30 -9.06 -13.28 17.42
CA PHE A 30 -8.21 -13.55 18.58
C PHE A 30 -8.83 -14.55 19.55
N ASP A 31 -7.97 -15.28 20.26
CA ASP A 31 -8.26 -16.06 21.46
C ASP A 31 -7.25 -15.60 22.53
N GLY A 32 -7.73 -14.76 23.46
CA GLY A 32 -6.85 -13.94 24.30
C GLY A 32 -5.91 -13.08 23.44
N ALA A 33 -4.60 -13.25 23.63
CA ALA A 33 -3.57 -12.55 22.84
C ALA A 33 -3.16 -13.28 21.55
N ARG A 34 -3.68 -14.49 21.29
CA ARG A 34 -3.27 -15.30 20.12
C ARG A 34 -4.15 -15.00 18.91
N ALA A 35 -3.54 -14.61 17.79
CA ALA A 35 -4.24 -14.56 16.50
C ALA A 35 -4.57 -15.99 16.02
N VAL A 36 -5.85 -16.23 15.71
CA VAL A 36 -6.40 -17.56 15.42
C VAL A 36 -7.15 -17.62 14.09
N GLY A 37 -7.23 -16.51 13.35
CA GLY A 37 -7.86 -16.49 12.04
C GLY A 37 -8.12 -15.09 11.52
N VAL A 38 -8.87 -15.02 10.42
CA VAL A 38 -9.26 -13.77 9.75
C VAL A 38 -10.72 -13.85 9.32
N ALA A 39 -11.47 -12.81 9.59
CA ALA A 39 -12.78 -12.55 9.00
C ALA A 39 -12.61 -11.73 7.72
N TYR A 40 -13.38 -12.06 6.69
CA TYR A 40 -13.36 -11.39 5.40
C TYR A 40 -14.74 -11.40 4.75
N CYS A 41 -14.98 -10.47 3.83
CA CYS A 41 -16.21 -10.42 3.04
C CYS A 41 -15.90 -10.17 1.56
N HIS A 42 -16.90 -10.41 0.72
CA HIS A 42 -16.82 -9.96 -0.68
C HIS A 42 -17.05 -8.45 -0.72
N PRO A 43 -16.24 -7.66 -1.47
CA PRO A 43 -16.41 -6.20 -1.53
C PRO A 43 -17.81 -5.75 -1.96
N ALA A 44 -18.43 -6.47 -2.90
CA ALA A 44 -19.81 -6.19 -3.33
C ALA A 44 -20.89 -6.63 -2.33
N HIS A 45 -20.55 -7.43 -1.30
CA HIS A 45 -21.50 -7.96 -0.33
C HIS A 45 -20.93 -7.87 1.11
N PRO A 46 -20.71 -6.65 1.63
CA PRO A 46 -19.98 -6.45 2.88
C PRO A 46 -20.66 -7.07 4.10
N ALA A 47 -22.00 -7.19 4.09
CA ALA A 47 -22.77 -7.82 5.15
C ALA A 47 -22.56 -9.35 5.25
N ARG A 48 -22.04 -10.00 4.19
CA ARG A 48 -21.81 -11.45 4.15
C ARG A 48 -20.39 -11.78 4.61
N VAL A 49 -20.18 -11.72 5.92
CA VAL A 49 -18.88 -12.01 6.54
C VAL A 49 -18.65 -13.52 6.63
N ARG A 50 -17.46 -13.95 6.23
CA ARG A 50 -16.94 -15.32 6.35
C ARG A 50 -15.69 -15.30 7.21
N ALA A 51 -15.33 -16.44 7.79
CA ALA A 51 -14.11 -16.58 8.59
C ALA A 51 -13.26 -17.75 8.11
N VAL A 52 -11.94 -17.64 8.29
CA VAL A 52 -10.98 -18.73 8.16
C VAL A 52 -10.10 -18.78 9.41
N ARG A 53 -9.82 -20.00 9.90
CA ARG A 53 -8.97 -20.22 11.08
C ARG A 53 -7.55 -20.54 10.67
N ALA A 54 -6.59 -20.05 11.45
CA ALA A 54 -5.17 -20.31 11.28
C ALA A 54 -4.66 -21.18 12.44
N LYS A 55 -3.99 -22.30 12.10
CA LYS A 55 -3.40 -23.19 13.12
C LYS A 55 -2.08 -22.63 13.69
N ARG A 56 -1.29 -21.95 12.86
CA ARG A 56 0.05 -21.47 13.20
C ARG A 56 0.04 -19.96 13.41
N GLU A 57 -0.12 -19.21 12.31
CA GLU A 57 0.12 -17.78 12.26
C GLU A 57 -0.87 -17.08 11.32
N VAL A 58 -1.04 -15.78 11.53
CA VAL A 58 -1.72 -14.85 10.62
C VAL A 58 -0.70 -13.80 10.21
N ILE A 59 -0.39 -13.70 8.91
CA ILE A 59 0.53 -12.71 8.36
C ILE A 59 -0.29 -11.60 7.70
N VAL A 60 -0.11 -10.36 8.16
CA VAL A 60 -0.80 -9.19 7.60
C VAL A 60 0.11 -8.50 6.58
N ALA A 61 -0.34 -8.45 5.32
CA ALA A 61 0.40 -7.87 4.20
C ALA A 61 -0.50 -6.97 3.34
N CYS A 62 -1.31 -6.12 3.99
CA CYS A 62 -2.31 -5.28 3.32
C CYS A 62 -1.73 -3.95 2.77
N GLY A 63 -0.41 -3.72 2.89
CA GLY A 63 0.27 -2.48 2.51
C GLY A 63 0.21 -1.41 3.60
N ALA A 64 0.96 -0.31 3.41
CA ALA A 64 1.17 0.72 4.44
C ALA A 64 -0.11 1.44 4.89
N ILE A 65 -1.10 1.56 4.01
CA ILE A 65 -2.39 2.22 4.34
C ILE A 65 -3.37 1.24 5.02
N ASN A 66 -3.57 0.05 4.45
CA ASN A 66 -4.63 -0.84 4.93
C ASN A 66 -4.21 -1.75 6.09
N THR A 67 -2.91 -1.99 6.27
CA THR A 67 -2.40 -2.77 7.41
C THR A 67 -2.76 -2.11 8.75
N PRO A 68 -2.40 -0.84 9.03
CA PRO A 68 -2.77 -0.22 10.29
C PRO A 68 -4.29 -0.14 10.49
N LYS A 69 -5.05 0.14 9.41
CA LYS A 69 -6.51 0.10 9.45
C LYS A 69 -7.05 -1.27 9.90
N LEU A 70 -6.57 -2.36 9.30
CA LEU A 70 -7.02 -3.71 9.67
C LEU A 70 -6.63 -4.04 11.11
N LEU A 71 -5.43 -3.68 11.56
CA LEU A 71 -4.97 -3.89 12.93
C LEU A 71 -5.87 -3.13 13.92
N GLN A 72 -6.14 -1.84 13.69
CA GLN A 72 -7.02 -1.03 14.53
C GLN A 72 -8.44 -1.61 14.58
N LEU A 73 -9.04 -1.96 13.44
CA LEU A 73 -10.36 -2.63 13.37
C LEU A 73 -10.41 -3.99 14.08
N SER A 74 -9.25 -4.57 14.36
CA SER A 74 -9.06 -5.84 15.08
C SER A 74 -8.69 -5.66 16.55
N GLY A 75 -8.66 -4.42 17.05
CA GLY A 75 -8.33 -4.13 18.46
C GLY A 75 -6.84 -3.94 18.73
N LEU A 76 -6.01 -3.77 17.70
CA LEU A 76 -4.58 -3.51 17.82
C LEU A 76 -4.27 -2.06 17.38
N GLY A 77 -4.08 -1.15 18.32
CA GLY A 77 -3.86 0.26 18.02
C GLY A 77 -3.98 1.16 19.25
N PRO A 78 -3.96 2.49 19.09
CA PRO A 78 -4.07 3.43 20.21
C PRO A 78 -5.40 3.23 20.97
N ALA A 79 -5.34 2.87 22.26
CA ALA A 79 -6.53 2.49 23.03
C ALA A 79 -7.63 3.54 23.04
N GLU A 80 -7.29 4.82 23.14
CA GLU A 80 -8.26 5.94 23.12
C GLU A 80 -9.05 5.97 21.81
N LEU A 81 -8.37 5.90 20.67
CA LEU A 81 -8.98 5.86 19.34
C LEU A 81 -9.88 4.64 19.17
N LEU A 82 -9.44 3.47 19.66
CA LEU A 82 -10.22 2.24 19.60
C LEU A 82 -11.50 2.35 20.43
N HIS A 83 -11.41 2.90 21.64
CA HIS A 83 -12.58 3.12 22.51
C HIS A 83 -13.58 4.11 21.89
N GLU A 84 -13.11 5.20 21.28
CA GLU A 84 -13.96 6.18 20.57
C GLU A 84 -14.83 5.51 19.49
N HIS A 85 -14.29 4.48 18.84
CA HIS A 85 -14.97 3.73 17.79
C HIS A 85 -15.69 2.47 18.29
N GLY A 86 -15.78 2.25 19.61
CA GLY A 86 -16.42 1.09 20.21
C GLY A 86 -15.72 -0.24 19.88
N ILE A 87 -14.41 -0.21 19.61
CA ILE A 87 -13.61 -1.39 19.28
C ILE A 87 -12.94 -1.90 20.57
N PRO A 88 -13.16 -3.18 20.96
CA PRO A 88 -12.46 -3.77 22.09
C PRO A 88 -10.94 -3.78 21.87
N VAL A 89 -10.19 -3.34 22.88
CA VAL A 89 -8.73 -3.31 22.83
C VAL A 89 -8.17 -4.69 23.13
N VAL A 90 -7.45 -5.26 22.16
CA VAL A 90 -6.64 -6.48 22.32
C VAL A 90 -5.25 -6.11 22.81
N CYS A 91 -4.64 -5.07 22.23
CA CYS A 91 -3.35 -4.54 22.65
C CYS A 91 -3.26 -3.04 22.31
N ASP A 92 -2.92 -2.22 23.30
CA ASP A 92 -2.67 -0.79 23.11
C ASP A 92 -1.32 -0.58 22.41
N LEU A 93 -1.37 -0.17 21.15
CA LEU A 93 -0.21 0.03 20.29
C LEU A 93 -0.27 1.42 19.63
N ARG A 94 0.24 2.43 20.33
CA ARG A 94 0.19 3.84 19.91
C ARG A 94 0.81 4.11 18.53
N GLY A 95 1.78 3.30 18.10
CA GLY A 95 2.44 3.47 16.79
C GLY A 95 1.64 2.95 15.60
N VAL A 96 0.56 2.19 15.81
CA VAL A 96 -0.22 1.63 14.68
C VAL A 96 -1.04 2.74 14.05
N GLY A 97 -0.73 3.06 12.80
CA GLY A 97 -1.37 4.13 12.01
C GLY A 97 -0.52 5.40 11.91
N GLU A 98 0.54 5.49 12.69
CA GLU A 98 1.44 6.63 12.72
C GLU A 98 2.61 6.48 11.74
N HIS A 99 3.37 7.57 11.57
CA HIS A 99 4.64 7.58 10.84
C HIS A 99 4.53 7.22 9.34
N LEU A 100 3.40 7.54 8.71
CA LEU A 100 3.25 7.42 7.27
C LEU A 100 4.24 8.35 6.56
N SER A 101 5.12 7.75 5.78
CA SER A 101 6.10 8.46 4.94
C SER A 101 5.88 8.07 3.49
N ASP A 102 5.93 9.05 2.60
CA ASP A 102 5.85 8.83 1.16
C ASP A 102 6.75 9.85 0.44
N HIS A 103 7.04 9.58 -0.82
CA HIS A 103 7.74 10.51 -1.68
C HIS A 103 6.74 11.40 -2.41
N TYR A 104 6.69 12.68 -2.05
CA TYR A 104 5.91 13.66 -2.80
C TYR A 104 6.51 13.84 -4.20
N SER A 105 5.72 13.53 -5.24
CA SER A 105 6.14 13.72 -6.64
C SER A 105 5.44 14.93 -7.24
N VAL A 106 6.21 15.78 -7.91
CA VAL A 106 5.69 16.90 -8.69
C VAL A 106 5.72 16.50 -10.16
N ARG A 107 4.57 16.57 -10.83
CA ARG A 107 4.49 16.38 -12.28
C ARG A 107 4.65 17.73 -12.97
N ILE A 108 5.74 17.88 -13.72
CA ILE A 108 5.95 19.03 -14.60
C ILE A 108 5.58 18.61 -16.02
N VAL A 109 4.71 19.40 -16.67
CA VAL A 109 4.37 19.23 -18.09
C VAL A 109 4.69 20.54 -18.80
N ALA A 110 5.58 20.47 -19.78
CA ALA A 110 5.96 21.61 -20.60
C ALA A 110 5.82 21.26 -22.09
N ARG A 111 5.53 22.27 -22.92
CA ARG A 111 5.56 22.13 -24.37
C ARG A 111 7.03 22.17 -24.81
N PRO A 112 7.52 21.21 -25.62
CA PRO A 112 8.85 21.35 -26.19
C PRO A 112 8.86 22.57 -27.12
N LEU A 113 9.79 23.50 -26.89
CA LEU A 113 10.09 24.55 -27.86
C LEU A 113 10.75 23.89 -29.08
N ALA A 114 10.45 24.41 -30.27
CA ALA A 114 11.00 23.89 -31.51
C ALA A 114 12.53 23.99 -31.48
N VAL A 115 13.21 22.87 -31.25
CA VAL A 115 14.66 22.76 -31.42
C VAL A 115 14.91 22.59 -32.91
N GLN A 116 15.51 23.60 -33.55
CA GLN A 116 16.18 23.39 -34.84
C GLN A 116 17.26 22.35 -34.61
N ALA A 117 17.10 21.18 -35.24
CA ALA A 117 18.06 20.09 -35.13
C ALA A 117 19.38 20.52 -35.78
N ALA A 118 20.30 21.09 -35.00
CA ALA A 118 21.70 21.08 -35.36
C ALA A 118 22.12 19.61 -35.35
N GLN A 119 22.44 19.08 -36.54
CA GLN A 119 22.89 17.71 -36.74
C GLN A 119 24.28 17.51 -36.10
N HIS A 120 24.35 17.40 -34.78
CA HIS A 120 25.56 16.98 -34.09
C HIS A 120 25.47 15.50 -33.75
N HIS A 121 26.30 14.72 -34.44
CA HIS A 121 26.55 13.32 -34.14
C HIS A 121 27.18 13.21 -32.74
N GLY A 122 26.49 12.56 -31.79
CA GLY A 122 27.18 11.87 -30.69
C GLY A 122 26.96 12.31 -29.23
N ALA A 123 25.94 13.10 -28.87
CA ALA A 123 25.63 13.33 -27.45
C ALA A 123 24.13 13.34 -27.16
N GLN A 124 23.70 12.63 -26.11
CA GLN A 124 22.30 12.55 -25.65
C GLN A 124 21.82 13.95 -25.20
N PRO A 125 20.86 14.59 -25.91
CA PRO A 125 20.57 16.02 -25.76
C PRO A 125 19.69 16.39 -24.55
N VAL A 126 19.23 15.40 -23.78
CA VAL A 126 18.17 15.61 -22.77
C VAL A 126 18.64 16.20 -21.44
N ALA A 127 19.92 16.07 -21.07
CA ALA A 127 20.42 16.58 -19.80
C ALA A 127 20.82 18.08 -19.83
N ALA A 128 21.25 18.59 -20.98
CA ALA A 128 21.82 19.94 -21.07
C ALA A 128 20.76 21.05 -21.18
N ALA A 129 19.61 20.77 -21.81
CA ALA A 129 18.60 21.81 -22.07
C ALA A 129 17.81 22.21 -20.81
N LEU A 130 17.61 21.30 -19.85
CA LEU A 130 16.80 21.57 -18.67
C LEU A 130 17.52 22.45 -17.62
N LEU A 131 18.85 22.42 -17.58
CA LEU A 131 19.64 23.22 -16.62
C LEU A 131 19.81 24.69 -17.04
N LEU A 132 19.69 25.01 -18.34
CA LEU A 132 19.87 26.37 -18.83
C LEU A 132 18.63 27.27 -18.64
N GLU A 133 17.41 26.74 -18.74
CA GLU A 133 16.19 27.57 -18.59
C GLU A 133 15.82 27.85 -17.13
N ILE A 134 16.20 26.97 -16.18
CA ILE A 134 15.98 27.22 -14.75
C ILE A 134 16.90 28.35 -14.26
N ALA A 135 18.10 28.50 -14.84
CA ALA A 135 19.01 29.61 -14.54
C ALA A 135 18.55 30.95 -15.16
N ALA A 136 17.84 30.93 -16.29
CA ALA A 136 17.38 32.14 -16.98
C ALA A 136 16.05 32.70 -16.44
N GLY A 137 15.30 31.92 -15.65
CA GLY A 137 14.00 32.30 -15.10
C GLY A 137 14.02 33.13 -13.81
N THR A 138 15.19 33.53 -13.31
CA THR A 138 15.32 34.30 -12.05
C THR A 138 15.56 35.80 -12.23
N ASP A 139 15.52 36.34 -13.45
CA ASP A 139 15.80 37.76 -13.70
C ASP A 139 14.71 38.46 -14.54
N ARG A 140 13.49 38.55 -13.98
CA ARG A 140 12.48 39.56 -14.34
C ARG A 140 11.64 39.92 -13.11
N ALA A 141 12.21 40.78 -12.26
CA ALA A 141 11.49 41.68 -11.35
C ALA A 141 11.81 43.12 -11.78
#